data_AF-A0A7J6Q9E6-F1
#
_entry.id   AF-A0A7J6Q9E6-F1
#
_cell.length_a   1.000
_cell.length_b   1.000
_cell.length_c   1.000
_cell.angle_alpha   90.00
_cell.angle_beta   90.00
_cell.angle_gamma   90.00
#
_symmetry.space_group_name_H-M   'P 1'
#
loop_
_entity.id
_entity.type
_entity.pdbx_description
1 polymer ?
#
loop_
_entity_poly.entity_id
_entity_poly.type
_entity_poly.pdbx_seq_one_letter_code
_entity_poly.pdbx_strand_id
1 'polypeptide(L)'
;MLTRAGALPGYRRLLSSAVSISSRSISVQAQRLNAHLPDVDPEVAGIIEKERGRQKKNLVLIASENFTSQAVLDAIGSIMTNKYSEGYPNARYYGGNEFIDQMENLCRQRYKGGFVFWTLGQALATRLGQHDGC
;
A
#
# COMPACT_ATOMS: atom_id res chain seq x y z
N MET A 1 25.72 -54.05 -25.30
CA MET A 1 25.57 -53.72 -23.87
C MET A 1 24.39 -52.77 -23.71
N LEU A 2 23.28 -53.30 -23.18
CA LEU A 2 22.09 -52.57 -22.71
C LEU A 2 22.53 -51.58 -21.62
N THR A 3 21.97 -50.38 -21.47
CA THR A 3 20.65 -50.16 -20.85
C THR A 3 20.07 -48.77 -21.12
N ARG A 4 18.78 -48.76 -21.49
CA ARG A 4 17.81 -47.66 -21.33
C ARG A 4 17.78 -47.21 -19.87
N ALA A 5 18.03 -45.93 -19.60
CA ALA A 5 17.65 -45.32 -18.33
C ALA A 5 16.13 -45.12 -18.32
N GLY A 6 15.46 -45.81 -17.40
CA GLY A 6 14.01 -45.86 -17.29
C GLY A 6 13.41 -44.50 -16.90
N ALA A 7 12.31 -44.16 -17.57
CA ALA A 7 11.36 -43.17 -17.08
C ALA A 7 10.84 -43.65 -15.71
N LEU A 8 11.08 -42.86 -14.66
CA LEU A 8 10.59 -43.13 -13.32
C LEU A 8 9.05 -43.10 -13.32
N PRO A 9 8.38 -44.19 -12.92
CA PRO A 9 6.94 -44.21 -12.74
C PRO A 9 6.64 -43.63 -11.34
N GLY A 10 6.09 -42.42 -11.25
CA GLY A 10 5.73 -41.92 -9.93
C GLY A 10 5.16 -40.51 -9.81
N TYR A 11 5.36 -39.61 -10.78
CA TYR A 11 4.81 -38.25 -10.70
C TYR A 11 3.53 -38.11 -11.55
N ARG A 12 2.51 -38.90 -11.22
CA ARG A 12 1.14 -38.65 -11.71
C ARG A 12 0.17 -38.71 -10.53
N ARG A 13 -0.50 -37.58 -10.31
CA ARG A 13 -1.64 -37.32 -9.41
C ARG A 13 -1.32 -37.08 -7.94
N LEU A 14 -1.11 -35.80 -7.58
CA LEU A 14 -1.73 -35.19 -6.38
C LEU A 14 -1.97 -33.68 -6.61
N LEU A 15 -2.61 -33.32 -7.73
CA LEU A 15 -3.24 -32.00 -7.91
C LEU A 15 -4.69 -32.21 -8.38
N SER A 16 -5.42 -33.06 -7.66
CA SER A 16 -6.85 -33.38 -7.91
C SER A 16 -7.77 -32.79 -6.86
N SER A 17 -7.40 -31.64 -6.30
CA SER A 17 -8.33 -30.75 -5.62
C SER A 17 -8.22 -29.40 -6.33
N ALA A 18 -8.68 -29.38 -7.58
CA ALA A 18 -9.07 -28.13 -8.22
C ALA A 18 -10.13 -27.51 -7.30
N VAL A 19 -9.74 -26.51 -6.51
CA VAL A 19 -10.67 -25.68 -5.76
C VAL A 19 -11.61 -25.11 -6.81
N SER A 20 -12.84 -25.60 -6.85
CA SER A 20 -13.89 -25.09 -7.74
C SER A 20 -14.32 -23.72 -7.21
N ILE A 21 -13.48 -22.71 -7.43
CA ILE A 21 -13.81 -21.32 -7.14
C ILE A 21 -14.94 -20.95 -8.11
N SER A 22 -16.16 -20.84 -7.59
CA SER A 22 -17.32 -20.43 -8.37
C SER A 22 -17.07 -19.04 -8.97
N SER A 23 -17.31 -18.86 -10.27
CA SER A 23 -17.16 -17.56 -10.94
C SER A 23 -17.95 -16.45 -10.26
N ARG A 24 -19.06 -16.80 -9.58
CA ARG A 24 -19.86 -15.87 -8.77
C ARG A 24 -19.16 -15.40 -7.50
N SER A 25 -18.30 -16.22 -6.87
CA SER A 25 -17.60 -15.79 -5.65
C SER A 25 -16.49 -14.79 -5.96
N ILE A 26 -15.81 -14.93 -7.10
CA ILE A 26 -14.79 -13.96 -7.54
C ILE A 26 -15.40 -12.60 -7.83
N SER A 27 -16.55 -12.55 -8.51
CA SER A 27 -17.21 -11.27 -8.83
C SER A 27 -17.68 -10.53 -7.59
N VAL A 28 -18.19 -11.23 -6.58
CA VAL A 28 -18.63 -10.62 -5.30
C VAL A 28 -17.44 -10.11 -4.49
N GLN A 29 -16.34 -10.86 -4.44
CA GLN A 29 -15.12 -10.41 -3.76
C GLN A 29 -14.53 -9.15 -4.40
N ALA A 30 -14.46 -9.11 -5.73
CA ALA A 30 -13.95 -7.96 -6.47
C ALA A 30 -14.83 -6.72 -6.29
N GLN A 31 -16.15 -6.89 -6.22
CA GLN A 31 -17.08 -5.79 -5.90
C GLN A 31 -16.81 -5.23 -4.51
N ARG A 32 -16.58 -6.08 -3.50
CA ARG A 32 -16.28 -5.64 -2.13
C ARG A 32 -14.97 -4.87 -2.00
N LEU A 33 -13.95 -5.22 -2.78
CA LEU A 33 -12.66 -4.50 -2.79
C LEU A 33 -12.76 -3.06 -3.32
N ASN A 34 -13.75 -2.78 -4.17
CA ASN A 34 -13.97 -1.46 -4.76
C ASN A 34 -15.08 -0.65 -4.07
N ALA A 35 -15.76 -1.24 -3.09
CA ALA A 35 -16.82 -0.57 -2.35
C ALA A 35 -16.26 0.49 -1.40
N HIS A 36 -17.04 1.54 -1.12
CA HIS A 36 -16.62 2.60 -0.22
C HIS A 36 -16.72 2.15 1.25
N LEU A 37 -15.91 2.76 2.11
CA LEU A 37 -15.83 2.41 3.53
C LEU A 37 -17.20 2.37 4.23
N PRO A 38 -18.14 3.31 4.04
CA PRO A 38 -19.44 3.25 4.71
C PRO A 38 -20.30 2.03 4.30
N ASP A 39 -20.12 1.53 3.08
CA ASP A 39 -20.86 0.37 2.57
C ASP A 39 -20.24 -0.95 3.05
N VAL A 40 -18.92 -0.96 3.30
CA VAL A 40 -18.16 -2.14 3.75
C VAL A 40 -18.15 -2.27 5.26
N ASP A 41 -17.96 -1.15 5.96
CA ASP A 41 -17.83 -1.04 7.42
C ASP A 41 -18.42 0.31 7.93
N PRO A 42 -19.74 0.36 8.17
CA PRO A 42 -20.42 1.57 8.63
C PRO A 42 -20.02 1.96 10.06
N GLU A 43 -19.58 1.02 10.88
CA GLU A 43 -19.16 1.29 12.26
C GLU A 43 -17.86 2.10 12.28
N VAL A 44 -16.86 1.66 11.51
CA VAL A 44 -15.60 2.40 11.34
C VAL A 44 -15.84 3.76 10.71
N ALA A 45 -16.68 3.85 9.67
CA ALA A 45 -17.04 5.12 9.06
C ALA A 45 -17.68 6.09 10.08
N GLY A 46 -18.56 5.56 10.94
CA GLY A 46 -19.19 6.33 12.01
C GLY A 46 -18.21 6.83 13.06
N ILE A 47 -17.18 6.05 13.40
CA ILE A 47 -16.11 6.47 14.32
C ILE A 47 -15.27 7.59 13.71
N ILE A 48 -14.87 7.46 12.43
CA ILE A 48 -14.08 8.48 11.73
C ILE A 48 -14.83 9.81 11.68
N GLU A 49 -16.14 9.79 11.41
CA GLU A 49 -16.92 11.04 11.34
C GLU A 49 -17.11 11.69 12.71
N LYS A 50 -17.24 10.89 13.78
CA LYS A 50 -17.21 11.42 15.16
C LYS A 50 -15.90 12.11 15.47
N GLU A 51 -14.75 11.53 15.09
CA GLU A 51 -13.44 12.16 15.28
C GLU A 51 -13.27 13.42 14.44
N ARG A 52 -13.73 13.42 13.18
CA ARG A 52 -13.79 14.63 12.35
C ARG A 52 -14.59 15.74 13.03
N GLY A 53 -15.74 15.40 13.61
CA GLY A 53 -16.57 16.31 14.39
C GLY A 53 -15.86 16.86 15.62
N ARG A 54 -15.11 16.01 16.35
CA ARG A 54 -14.30 16.42 17.51
C ARG A 54 -13.21 17.42 17.10
N GLN A 55 -12.45 17.13 16.05
CA GLN A 55 -11.37 18.00 15.55
C GLN A 55 -11.87 19.37 15.10
N LYS A 56 -13.07 19.44 14.51
CA LYS A 56 -13.68 20.72 14.09
C LYS A 56 -14.16 21.59 15.25
N LYS A 57 -14.59 20.98 16.35
CA LYS A 57 -15.20 21.69 17.50
C LYS A 57 -14.20 22.07 18.58
N ASN A 58 -13.07 21.37 18.65
CA ASN A 58 -12.10 21.53 19.73
C ASN A 58 -10.89 22.36 19.28
N LEU A 59 -10.46 23.26 20.15
CA LEU A 59 -9.14 23.89 20.04
C LEU A 59 -8.07 22.88 20.44
N VAL A 60 -7.23 22.46 19.49
CA VAL A 60 -6.09 21.57 19.75
C VAL A 60 -4.89 22.41 20.15
N LEU A 61 -4.48 22.30 21.42
CA LEU A 61 -3.37 23.06 22.02
C LEU A 61 -2.08 22.23 22.18
N ILE A 62 -2.05 21.04 21.59
CA ILE A 62 -0.88 20.16 21.63
C ILE A 62 0.04 20.57 20.48
N ALA A 63 1.22 21.10 20.82
CA ALA A 63 2.13 21.71 19.83
C ALA A 63 2.66 20.75 18.75
N SER A 64 2.64 19.44 19.02
CA SER A 64 3.08 18.41 18.08
C SER A 64 1.96 17.91 17.16
N GLU A 65 0.69 18.23 17.44
CA GLU A 65 -0.43 17.83 16.59
C GLU A 65 -0.68 18.87 15.51
N ASN A 66 -1.08 18.41 14.33
CA ASN A 66 -1.38 19.30 13.21
C ASN A 66 -2.48 18.72 12.33
N PHE A 67 -3.19 19.59 11.62
CA PHE A 67 -4.17 19.22 10.62
C PHE A 67 -3.52 19.21 9.24
N THR A 68 -3.48 18.04 8.63
CA THR A 68 -2.96 17.88 7.27
C THR A 68 -3.98 18.35 6.23
N SER A 69 -3.51 18.76 5.05
CA SER A 69 -4.39 19.16 3.95
C SER A 69 -5.04 17.96 3.27
N GLN A 70 -6.20 18.17 2.64
CA GLN A 70 -6.92 17.10 1.92
C GLN A 70 -6.06 16.45 0.83
N ALA A 71 -5.28 17.24 0.10
CA ALA A 71 -4.38 16.75 -0.94
C ALA A 71 -3.35 15.72 -0.42
N VAL A 72 -2.97 15.82 0.86
CA VAL A 72 -2.08 14.85 1.50
C VAL A 72 -2.83 13.55 1.76
N LEU A 73 -4.03 13.64 2.34
CA LEU A 73 -4.85 12.47 2.66
C LEU A 73 -5.16 11.68 1.39
N ASP A 74 -5.46 12.37 0.28
CA ASP A 74 -5.70 11.75 -1.02
C ASP A 74 -4.47 10.98 -1.52
N ALA A 75 -3.27 11.54 -1.33
CA ALA A 75 -2.02 10.89 -1.74
C ALA A 75 -1.68 9.68 -0.85
N ILE A 76 -1.85 9.80 0.48
CA ILE A 76 -1.58 8.72 1.44
C ILE A 76 -2.55 7.54 1.24
N GLY A 77 -3.83 7.84 0.98
CA GLY A 77 -4.86 6.83 0.74
C GLY A 77 -4.85 6.23 -0.67
N SER A 78 -3.87 6.57 -1.51
CA SER A 78 -3.81 6.14 -2.90
C SER A 78 -3.25 4.73 -3.08
N ILE A 79 -3.33 4.24 -4.32
CA ILE A 79 -2.79 2.94 -4.75
C ILE A 79 -1.28 2.79 -4.54
N MET A 80 -0.56 3.88 -4.27
CA MET A 80 0.88 3.88 -3.98
C MET A 80 1.22 2.98 -2.78
N THR A 81 0.28 2.80 -1.85
CA THR A 81 0.41 1.94 -0.67
C THR A 81 0.56 0.45 -0.98
N ASN A 82 0.18 0.01 -2.19
CA ASN A 82 0.22 -1.39 -2.59
C ASN A 82 1.63 -1.86 -2.99
N LYS A 83 2.56 -0.94 -3.25
CA LYS A 83 3.84 -1.29 -3.86
C LYS A 83 4.94 -1.49 -2.82
N TYR A 84 5.64 -2.63 -2.94
CA TYR A 84 6.90 -2.88 -2.26
C TYR A 84 8.08 -2.30 -3.06
N SER A 85 8.88 -1.44 -2.42
CA SER A 85 9.97 -0.69 -3.05
C SER A 85 11.22 -0.58 -2.16
N GLU A 86 11.63 -1.68 -1.55
CA GLU A 86 12.88 -1.75 -0.78
C GLU A 86 14.10 -1.40 -1.64
N GLY A 87 15.05 -0.67 -1.04
CA GLY A 87 16.23 -0.11 -1.73
C GLY A 87 16.06 1.36 -2.08
N TYR A 88 16.90 1.88 -2.98
CA TYR A 88 16.86 3.27 -3.46
C TYR A 88 16.41 3.34 -4.93
N PRO A 89 16.02 4.52 -5.46
CA PRO A 89 15.67 4.66 -6.86
C PRO A 89 16.80 4.15 -7.77
N ASN A 90 16.44 3.36 -8.78
CA ASN A 90 17.38 2.61 -9.66
C ASN A 90 18.22 1.52 -8.96
N ALA A 91 18.03 1.28 -7.67
CA ALA A 91 18.71 0.25 -6.88
C ALA A 91 17.70 -0.46 -5.96
N ARG A 92 16.62 -0.98 -6.58
CA ARG A 92 15.52 -1.67 -5.89
C ARG A 92 15.73 -3.18 -5.89
N TYR A 93 15.32 -3.83 -4.81
CA TYR A 93 15.32 -5.30 -4.73
C TYR A 93 14.18 -5.95 -5.54
N TYR A 94 13.10 -5.21 -5.79
CA TYR A 94 11.92 -5.68 -6.54
C TYR A 94 11.71 -4.87 -7.82
N GLY A 95 11.17 -5.51 -8.85
CA GLY A 95 10.80 -4.87 -10.12
C GLY A 95 9.52 -4.02 -10.06
N GLY A 96 9.25 -3.29 -11.15
CA GLY A 96 8.00 -2.52 -11.34
C GLY A 96 7.89 -1.24 -10.51
N ASN A 97 9.01 -0.60 -10.19
CA ASN A 97 9.08 0.59 -9.32
C ASN A 97 9.26 1.92 -10.10
N GLU A 98 9.00 1.94 -11.41
CA GLU A 98 9.20 3.11 -12.29
C GLU A 98 8.56 4.39 -11.74
N PHE A 99 7.27 4.33 -11.37
CA PHE A 99 6.52 5.47 -10.84
C PHE A 99 6.82 5.74 -9.36
N ILE A 100 7.20 4.72 -8.59
CA ILE A 100 7.63 4.90 -7.19
C ILE A 100 8.94 5.67 -7.15
N ASP A 101 9.88 5.32 -8.00
CA ASP A 101 11.17 6.00 -8.14
C ASP A 101 10.97 7.45 -8.60
N GLN A 102 10.02 7.70 -9.52
CA GLN A 102 9.64 9.07 -9.92
C GLN A 102 9.12 9.88 -8.72
N MET A 103 8.20 9.31 -7.92
CA MET A 103 7.65 9.97 -6.73
C MET A 103 8.72 10.24 -5.68
N GLU A 104 9.58 9.26 -5.39
CA GLU A 104 10.65 9.41 -4.39
C GLU A 104 11.68 10.46 -4.84
N ASN A 105 12.07 10.45 -6.12
CA ASN A 105 12.96 11.46 -6.68
C ASN A 105 12.38 12.88 -6.56
N LEU A 106 11.09 13.04 -6.89
CA LEU A 106 10.39 14.32 -6.73
C LEU A 106 10.34 14.76 -5.26
N CYS A 107 10.10 13.84 -4.33
CA CYS A 107 10.10 14.11 -2.90
C CYS A 107 11.49 14.60 -2.42
N ARG A 108 12.56 13.90 -2.81
CA ARG A 108 13.95 14.31 -2.48
C ARG A 108 14.31 15.67 -3.08
N GLN A 109 13.88 15.94 -4.30
CA GLN A 109 14.10 17.24 -4.95
C GLN A 109 13.42 18.37 -4.18
N ARG A 110 12.16 18.16 -3.77
CA ARG A 110 11.39 19.13 -2.97
C ARG A 110 12.01 19.34 -1.59
N TYR A 111 12.45 18.28 -0.94
CA TYR A 111 13.12 18.34 0.35
C TYR A 111 14.37 19.23 0.30
N LYS A 112 15.25 19.01 -0.68
CA LYS A 112 16.46 19.82 -0.88
C LYS A 112 16.15 21.29 -1.19
N GLY A 113 15.01 21.57 -1.82
CA GLY A 113 14.54 22.93 -2.09
C GLY A 113 13.89 23.64 -0.90
N GLY A 114 13.90 23.03 0.30
CA GLY A 114 13.24 23.57 1.49
C GLY A 114 11.71 23.48 1.45
N PHE A 115 11.13 22.84 0.43
CA PHE A 115 9.70 22.56 0.38
C PHE A 115 9.41 21.33 1.25
N VAL A 116 9.33 21.57 2.55
CA VAL A 116 8.88 20.55 3.51
C VAL A 116 7.36 20.52 3.47
N PHE A 117 6.81 19.74 2.53
CA PHE A 117 5.44 19.27 2.64
C PHE A 117 5.43 18.28 3.80
N TRP A 118 5.30 18.80 5.02
CA TRP A 118 5.50 18.15 6.33
C TRP A 118 4.66 16.88 6.56
N THR A 119 3.88 16.46 5.57
CA THR A 119 2.83 15.45 5.71
C THR A 119 2.89 14.34 4.65
N LEU A 120 3.73 14.43 3.60
CA LEU A 120 4.05 13.27 2.73
C LEU A 120 5.34 12.54 3.16
N GLY A 121 6.31 13.27 3.72
CA GLY A 121 7.59 12.72 4.14
C GLY A 121 7.48 11.72 5.29
N GLN A 122 6.67 12.01 6.32
CA GLN A 122 6.48 11.10 7.46
C GLN A 122 5.72 9.82 7.07
N ALA A 123 4.69 9.90 6.24
CA ALA A 123 3.93 8.71 5.84
C ALA A 123 4.74 7.72 4.97
N LEU A 124 5.69 8.22 4.18
CA LEU A 124 6.56 7.39 3.34
C LEU A 124 7.82 6.90 4.09
N ALA A 125 8.41 7.75 4.94
CA ALA A 125 9.67 7.45 5.63
C ALA A 125 9.54 6.34 6.69
N THR A 126 8.43 6.25 7.43
CA THR A 126 8.29 5.24 8.50
C THR A 126 8.06 3.82 7.96
N ARG A 127 7.82 3.63 6.65
CA ARG A 127 7.57 2.30 6.06
C ARG A 127 8.64 1.84 5.09
N LEU A 128 9.56 2.71 4.66
CA LEU A 128 10.68 2.36 3.80
C LEU A 128 11.96 1.97 4.55
N GLY A 129 11.97 1.99 5.89
CA GLY A 129 13.12 1.55 6.68
C GLY A 129 14.41 2.34 6.43
N GLN A 130 14.32 3.53 5.84
CA GLN A 130 15.47 4.39 5.60
C GLN A 130 15.60 5.37 6.77
N HIS A 131 16.42 4.97 7.73
CA HIS A 131 16.76 5.77 8.92
C HIS A 131 17.95 6.72 8.68
N ASP A 132 18.30 7.01 7.44
CA ASP A 132 19.43 7.88 7.11
C ASP A 132 18.97 9.16 6.39
N GLY A 133 18.85 10.23 7.18
CA GLY A 133 19.09 11.61 6.75
C GLY A 133 18.25 12.15 5.60
N CYS A 134 16.98 12.44 5.89
CA CYS A 134 16.49 13.77 5.57
C CYS A 134 17.15 14.75 6.54
#